data_AF-S2VWT2-F1
#
_entry.id   AF-S2VWT2-F1
#
_cell.length_a   1.000
_cell.length_b   1.000
_cell.length_c   1.000
_cell.angle_alpha   90.00
_cell.angle_beta   90.00
_cell.angle_gamma   90.00
#
_symmetry.space_group_name_H-M   'P 1'
#
loop_
_entity.id
_entity.type
_entity.pdbx_description
1 polymer ?
#
loop_
_entity_poly.entity_id
_entity_poly.type
_entity_poly.pdbx_seq_one_letter_code
_entity_poly.pdbx_strand_id
1 'polypeptide(L)'
;MLMQGITYNTTMALVAGSIMIMAVVFARISSKQSTRSLSGWGLAFIALGSFLGISGIYMMLTWPLDQIEGAFCCAVDNITFGEPAALYGILTVIGGIGIIYAQHRADKRNEPIDLVGTLRPILYVAALGGFGLIMFAIAGMHFGMWRPPLEEPIARLMAGSILEPLMVMFLYGFSGVTAILAPFAPDNKIVARIASFIGWGCGIMWFFLSLTVFYSHVGFFPPAA
;
A
#
# COMPACT_ATOMS: atom_id res chain seq x y z
N MET A 1 -4.17 -26.46 17.98
CA MET A 1 -4.24 -25.61 16.77
C MET A 1 -3.97 -24.20 17.22
N LEU A 2 -2.92 -23.55 16.71
CA LEU A 2 -2.83 -22.09 16.86
C LEU A 2 -4.14 -21.55 16.29
N MET A 3 -4.97 -20.91 17.12
CA MET A 3 -6.17 -20.22 16.66
C MET A 3 -5.69 -19.00 15.89
N GLN A 4 -5.21 -19.23 14.66
CA GLN A 4 -4.77 -18.16 13.81
C GLN A 4 -6.02 -17.40 13.39
N GLY A 5 -6.15 -16.16 13.86
CA GLY A 5 -7.14 -15.23 13.36
C GLY A 5 -7.01 -15.09 11.84
N ILE A 6 -8.07 -14.61 11.18
CA ILE A 6 -8.10 -14.51 9.73
C ILE A 6 -7.03 -13.51 9.21
N THR A 7 -5.90 -14.00 8.70
CA THR A 7 -4.80 -13.14 8.23
C THR A 7 -5.05 -12.62 6.81
N TYR A 8 -5.31 -11.32 6.65
CA TYR A 8 -5.53 -10.65 5.35
C TYR A 8 -4.31 -9.89 4.83
N ASN A 9 -3.34 -9.62 5.70
CA ASN A 9 -2.14 -8.84 5.47
C ASN A 9 -1.28 -9.33 4.27
N THR A 10 -1.29 -10.63 3.95
CA THR A 10 -0.63 -11.20 2.76
C THR A 10 -1.11 -10.56 1.46
N THR A 11 -2.42 -10.63 1.22
CA THR A 11 -3.02 -10.14 -0.02
C THR A 11 -3.11 -8.61 0.00
N MET A 12 -3.27 -8.01 1.18
CA MET A 12 -3.19 -6.54 1.33
C MET A 12 -1.82 -6.02 0.93
N ALA A 13 -0.72 -6.66 1.35
CA ALA A 13 0.64 -6.30 0.94
C ALA A 13 0.84 -6.43 -0.58
N LEU A 14 0.35 -7.52 -1.18
CA LEU A 14 0.36 -7.72 -2.63
C LEU A 14 -0.37 -6.59 -3.37
N VAL A 15 -1.57 -6.25 -2.91
CA VAL A 15 -2.40 -5.21 -3.52
C VAL A 15 -1.79 -3.82 -3.32
N ALA A 16 -1.26 -3.51 -2.14
CA ALA A 16 -0.55 -2.26 -1.88
C ALA A 16 0.66 -2.09 -2.82
N GLY A 17 1.51 -3.13 -2.95
CA GLY A 17 2.63 -3.14 -3.89
C GLY A 17 2.18 -2.96 -5.34
N SER A 18 1.09 -3.64 -5.73
CA SER A 18 0.50 -3.54 -7.07
C SER A 18 0.01 -2.12 -7.37
N ILE A 19 -0.69 -1.47 -6.42
CA ILE A 19 -1.14 -0.08 -6.56
C ILE A 19 0.05 0.86 -6.75
N MET A 20 1.11 0.71 -5.95
CA MET A 20 2.31 1.57 -6.06
C MET A 20 3.01 1.43 -7.41
N ILE A 21 3.22 0.19 -7.87
CA ILE A 21 3.80 -0.08 -9.20
C ILE A 21 2.90 0.50 -10.30
N MET A 22 1.60 0.23 -10.24
CA MET A 22 0.63 0.73 -11.21
C MET A 22 0.56 2.25 -11.24
N ALA A 23 0.62 2.93 -10.09
CA ALA A 23 0.64 4.40 -10.01
C ALA A 23 1.83 5.00 -10.76
N VAL A 24 3.02 4.40 -10.62
CA VAL A 24 4.22 4.85 -11.35
C VAL A 24 4.08 4.62 -12.85
N VAL A 25 3.60 3.44 -13.26
CA VAL A 25 3.41 3.11 -14.68
C VAL A 25 2.33 4.01 -15.30
N PHE A 26 1.22 4.23 -14.59
CA PHE A 26 0.14 5.13 -14.97
C PHE A 26 0.68 6.55 -15.19
N ALA A 27 1.39 7.11 -14.22
CA ALA A 27 1.96 8.46 -14.31
C ALA A 27 2.88 8.62 -15.53
N ARG A 28 3.68 7.58 -15.85
CA ARG A 28 4.56 7.58 -17.03
C ARG A 28 3.80 7.50 -18.35
N ILE A 29 2.67 6.79 -18.38
CA ILE A 29 1.83 6.67 -19.57
C ILE A 29 1.02 7.95 -19.77
N SER A 30 0.42 8.48 -18.70
CA SER A 30 -0.39 9.69 -18.74
C SER A 30 0.42 10.94 -19.04
N SER A 31 1.73 10.96 -18.72
CA SER A 31 2.61 12.07 -19.08
C SER A 31 2.94 12.13 -20.58
N LYS A 32 2.73 11.03 -21.31
CA LYS A 32 2.88 11.02 -22.76
C LYS A 32 1.54 11.45 -23.36
N GLN A 33 1.56 12.38 -24.32
CA GLN A 33 0.38 12.73 -25.12
C GLN A 33 -0.06 11.50 -25.92
N SER A 34 -0.82 10.61 -25.28
CA SER A 34 -1.30 9.36 -25.85
C SER A 34 -2.80 9.49 -26.06
N THR A 35 -3.26 9.13 -27.25
CA THR A 35 -4.68 9.01 -27.59
C THR A 35 -5.32 7.74 -27.00
N ARG A 36 -4.58 6.97 -26.18
CA ARG A 36 -5.08 5.74 -25.58
C ARG A 36 -6.00 6.06 -24.41
N SER A 37 -7.13 5.36 -24.35
CA SER A 37 -8.07 5.47 -23.25
C SER A 37 -7.41 5.15 -21.90
N LEU A 38 -7.67 5.98 -20.89
CA LEU A 38 -7.21 5.76 -19.53
C LEU A 38 -8.24 5.03 -18.65
N SER A 39 -9.43 4.72 -19.17
CA SER A 39 -10.51 4.09 -18.40
C SER A 39 -10.12 2.73 -17.80
N GLY A 40 -9.30 1.95 -18.50
CA GLY A 40 -8.80 0.66 -18.00
C GLY A 40 -7.93 0.80 -16.74
N TRP A 41 -7.14 1.88 -16.65
CA TRP A 41 -6.37 2.21 -15.44
C TRP A 41 -7.30 2.57 -14.28
N GLY A 42 -8.32 3.38 -14.56
CA GLY A 42 -9.33 3.74 -13.56
C GLY A 42 -10.05 2.53 -12.98
N LEU A 43 -10.47 1.58 -13.82
CA LEU A 43 -11.09 0.33 -13.38
C LEU A 43 -10.15 -0.53 -12.52
N ALA A 44 -8.88 -0.64 -12.89
CA ALA A 44 -7.91 -1.38 -12.12
C ALA A 44 -7.66 -0.75 -10.74
N PHE A 45 -7.54 0.58 -10.66
CA PHE A 45 -7.44 1.29 -9.38
C PHE A 45 -8.70 1.14 -8.54
N ILE A 46 -9.90 1.18 -9.13
CA ILE A 46 -11.14 0.90 -8.40
C ILE A 46 -11.12 -0.51 -7.81
N ALA A 47 -10.74 -1.53 -8.59
CA ALA A 47 -10.72 -2.92 -8.12
C ALA A 47 -9.71 -3.12 -6.98
N LEU A 48 -8.46 -2.68 -7.18
CA LEU A 48 -7.39 -2.82 -6.18
C LEU A 48 -7.67 -1.97 -4.94
N GLY A 49 -8.11 -0.72 -5.13
CA GLY A 49 -8.47 0.17 -4.04
C GLY A 49 -9.66 -0.35 -3.23
N SER A 50 -10.67 -0.94 -3.88
CA SER A 50 -11.81 -1.52 -3.18
C SER A 50 -11.38 -2.71 -2.33
N PHE A 51 -10.53 -3.60 -2.88
CA PHE A 51 -9.99 -4.71 -2.12
C PHE A 51 -9.24 -4.22 -0.89
N LEU A 52 -8.29 -3.29 -1.07
CA LEU A 52 -7.46 -2.77 0.01
C LEU A 52 -8.28 -1.98 1.05
N GLY A 53 -9.23 -1.17 0.59
CA GLY A 53 -10.08 -0.35 1.45
C GLY A 53 -11.04 -1.20 2.29
N ILE A 54 -11.71 -2.17 1.67
CA ILE A 54 -12.64 -3.07 2.38
C ILE A 54 -11.89 -3.93 3.39
N SER A 55 -10.77 -4.54 2.99
CA SER A 55 -9.95 -5.34 3.90
C SER A 55 -9.36 -4.50 5.03
N GLY A 56 -8.93 -3.26 4.75
CA GLY A 56 -8.45 -2.32 5.75
C GLY A 56 -9.53 -1.90 6.76
N ILE A 57 -10.73 -1.53 6.29
CA ILE A 57 -11.87 -1.21 7.16
C ILE A 57 -12.24 -2.43 8.00
N TYR A 58 -12.31 -3.61 7.37
CA TYR A 58 -12.63 -4.85 8.08
C TYR A 58 -11.61 -5.12 9.17
N MET A 59 -10.31 -5.00 8.88
CA MET A 59 -9.24 -5.18 9.85
C MET A 59 -9.29 -4.14 10.97
N MET A 60 -9.56 -2.87 10.65
CA MET A 60 -9.72 -1.80 11.64
C MET A 60 -10.86 -2.08 12.63
N LEU A 61 -11.95 -2.69 12.17
CA LEU A 61 -13.15 -2.95 12.96
C LEU A 61 -13.18 -4.32 13.66
N THR A 62 -12.45 -5.31 13.13
CA THR A 62 -12.57 -6.71 13.58
C THR A 62 -11.27 -7.33 14.11
N TRP A 63 -10.10 -6.77 13.76
CA TRP A 63 -8.80 -7.27 14.23
C TRP A 63 -8.46 -6.69 15.61
N PRO A 64 -7.90 -7.50 16.51
CA PRO A 64 -8.54 -7.87 17.76
C PRO A 64 -8.79 -6.68 18.68
N LEU A 65 -10.05 -6.56 19.10
CA LEU A 65 -10.44 -5.83 20.30
C LEU A 65 -10.12 -6.63 21.60
N ASP A 66 -9.75 -7.91 21.48
CA ASP A 66 -9.26 -8.78 22.56
C ASP A 66 -7.83 -9.23 22.27
N GLN A 67 -6.87 -8.66 23.00
CA GLN A 67 -5.46 -9.04 22.90
C GLN A 67 -5.30 -10.57 23.05
N ILE A 68 -4.57 -11.20 22.14
CA ILE A 68 -4.12 -12.58 22.34
C ILE A 68 -3.14 -12.54 23.52
N GLU A 69 -3.53 -13.10 24.66
CA GLU A 69 -2.66 -13.21 25.84
C GLU A 69 -1.30 -13.83 25.43
N GLY A 70 -0.23 -13.07 25.64
CA GLY A 70 1.14 -13.51 25.37
C GLY A 70 1.73 -13.16 24.00
N ALA A 71 0.97 -12.60 23.05
CA ALA A 71 1.48 -12.19 21.74
C ALA A 71 1.67 -10.66 21.65
N PHE A 72 2.93 -10.18 21.72
CA PHE A 72 3.26 -8.76 21.60
C PHE A 72 3.01 -8.20 20.18
N CYS A 73 3.10 -9.03 19.15
CA CYS A 73 3.00 -8.62 17.75
C CYS A 73 1.58 -8.23 17.30
N CYS A 74 0.53 -8.72 17.96
CA CYS A 74 -0.85 -8.61 17.45
C CYS A 74 -1.70 -7.49 18.06
N ALA A 75 -1.16 -6.70 19.01
CA ALA A 75 -1.95 -5.75 19.81
C ALA A 75 -2.32 -4.44 19.07
N VAL A 76 -1.65 -4.10 17.97
CA VAL A 76 -1.79 -2.79 17.27
C VAL A 76 -1.88 -2.93 15.74
N ASP A 77 -2.20 -4.13 15.28
CA ASP A 77 -2.29 -4.47 13.87
C ASP A 77 -3.44 -3.72 13.16
N ASN A 78 -4.54 -3.48 13.86
CA ASN A 78 -5.68 -2.70 13.37
C ASN A 78 -5.28 -1.27 12.98
N ILE A 79 -4.45 -0.62 13.80
CA ILE A 79 -3.93 0.73 13.57
C ILE A 79 -2.86 0.69 12.48
N THR A 80 -1.90 -0.24 12.58
CA THR A 80 -0.72 -0.23 11.72
C THR A 80 -1.02 -0.67 10.28
N PHE A 81 -1.87 -1.68 10.11
CA PHE A 81 -2.19 -2.25 8.80
C PHE A 81 -3.58 -1.80 8.33
N GLY A 82 -4.57 -1.83 9.22
CA GLY A 82 -5.97 -1.52 8.90
C GLY A 82 -6.19 -0.06 8.50
N GLU A 83 -5.78 0.90 9.33
CA GLU A 83 -6.01 2.33 9.04
C GLU A 83 -5.33 2.80 7.74
N PRO A 84 -4.04 2.49 7.45
CA PRO A 84 -3.43 2.87 6.19
C PRO A 84 -4.10 2.19 5.00
N ALA A 85 -4.41 0.91 5.08
CA ALA A 85 -5.06 0.19 3.99
C ALA A 85 -6.46 0.76 3.70
N ALA A 86 -7.23 1.10 4.74
CA ALA A 86 -8.51 1.77 4.60
C ALA A 86 -8.36 3.12 3.89
N LEU A 87 -7.48 3.99 4.40
CA LEU A 87 -7.27 5.33 3.85
C LEU A 87 -6.80 5.27 2.39
N TYR A 88 -5.70 4.58 2.12
CA TYR A 88 -5.11 4.53 0.79
C TYR A 88 -5.94 3.71 -0.19
N GLY A 89 -6.64 2.67 0.28
CA GLY A 89 -7.59 1.92 -0.52
C GLY A 89 -8.74 2.81 -1.01
N ILE A 90 -9.40 3.53 -0.11
CA ILE A 90 -10.48 4.47 -0.44
C ILE A 90 -9.98 5.57 -1.40
N LEU A 91 -8.83 6.18 -1.11
CA LEU A 91 -8.25 7.20 -1.99
C LEU A 91 -7.94 6.65 -3.38
N THR A 92 -7.49 5.38 -3.47
CA THR A 92 -7.25 4.72 -4.76
C THR A 92 -8.54 4.48 -5.53
N VAL A 93 -9.64 4.10 -4.86
CA VAL A 93 -10.97 4.00 -5.49
C VAL A 93 -11.41 5.35 -6.03
N ILE A 94 -11.33 6.40 -5.22
CA ILE A 94 -11.70 7.75 -5.62
C ILE A 94 -10.82 8.21 -6.79
N GLY A 95 -9.52 7.91 -6.77
CA GLY A 95 -8.61 8.19 -7.88
C GLY A 95 -8.99 7.46 -9.17
N GLY A 96 -9.36 6.18 -9.07
CA GLY A 96 -9.83 5.40 -10.21
C GLY A 96 -11.12 5.95 -10.82
N ILE A 97 -12.09 6.35 -9.98
CA ILE A 97 -13.31 7.05 -10.42
C ILE A 97 -12.95 8.38 -11.07
N GLY A 98 -12.03 9.15 -10.47
CA GLY A 98 -11.55 10.43 -10.99
C GLY A 98 -10.92 10.31 -12.38
N ILE A 99 -10.15 9.25 -12.64
CA ILE A 99 -9.57 8.97 -13.96
C ILE A 99 -10.67 8.73 -15.00
N ILE A 100 -11.66 7.89 -14.70
CA ILE A 100 -12.78 7.61 -15.61
C ILE A 100 -13.61 8.88 -15.86
N TYR A 101 -13.88 9.65 -14.80
CA TYR A 101 -14.60 10.91 -14.90
C TYR A 101 -13.87 11.93 -15.78
N ALA A 102 -12.55 12.11 -15.60
CA ALA A 102 -11.74 13.01 -16.39
C ALA A 102 -11.73 12.62 -17.87
N GLN A 103 -11.59 11.32 -18.17
CA GLN A 103 -11.67 10.79 -19.54
C GLN A 103 -13.05 11.08 -20.15
N HIS A 104 -14.13 10.73 -19.46
CA HIS A 104 -15.49 10.91 -19.99
C HIS A 104 -15.81 12.39 -20.25
N ARG A 105 -15.36 13.28 -19.37
CA ARG A 105 -15.50 14.74 -19.56
C ARG A 105 -14.74 15.24 -20.78
N ALA A 106 -13.49 14.80 -20.95
CA ALA A 106 -12.65 15.14 -22.10
C ALA A 106 -13.28 14.67 -23.41
N ASP A 107 -13.75 13.42 -23.47
CA ASP A 107 -14.40 12.83 -24.65
C ASP A 107 -15.68 13.59 -25.02
N LYS A 108 -16.51 13.95 -24.03
CA LYS A 108 -17.78 14.68 -24.26
C LYS A 108 -17.56 16.12 -24.75
N ARG A 109 -16.49 16.77 -24.30
CA ARG A 109 -16.20 18.18 -24.62
C ARG A 109 -15.20 18.35 -25.76
N ASN A 110 -14.62 17.25 -26.25
CA ASN A 110 -13.50 17.25 -27.19
C ASN A 110 -12.32 18.13 -26.69
N GLU A 111 -12.05 18.05 -25.38
CA GLU A 111 -11.01 18.79 -24.66
C GLU A 111 -9.87 17.85 -24.24
N PRO A 112 -8.65 18.35 -24.00
CA PRO A 112 -7.59 17.53 -23.43
C PRO A 112 -7.96 17.05 -22.02
N ILE A 113 -7.55 15.83 -21.66
CA ILE A 113 -7.80 15.25 -20.34
C ILE A 113 -7.01 16.02 -19.27
N ASP A 114 -7.72 16.63 -18.32
CA ASP A 114 -7.11 17.28 -17.15
C ASP A 114 -7.03 16.33 -15.94
N LEU A 115 -6.00 15.47 -15.92
CA LEU A 115 -5.75 14.57 -14.80
C LEU A 115 -5.18 15.30 -13.58
N VAL A 116 -4.36 16.34 -13.79
CA VAL A 116 -3.70 17.05 -12.69
C VAL A 116 -4.74 17.79 -11.88
N GLY A 117 -5.62 18.56 -12.52
CA GLY A 117 -6.72 19.25 -11.84
C GLY A 117 -7.68 18.29 -11.15
N THR A 118 -7.96 17.13 -11.76
CA THR A 118 -8.90 16.14 -11.20
C THR A 118 -8.32 15.39 -9.98
N LEU A 119 -7.06 14.95 -10.05
CA LEU A 119 -6.48 14.05 -9.04
C LEU A 119 -5.66 14.78 -7.97
N ARG A 120 -5.18 16.00 -8.22
CA ARG A 120 -4.32 16.72 -7.26
C ARG A 120 -4.94 16.90 -5.87
N PRO A 121 -6.23 17.23 -5.71
CA PRO A 121 -6.83 17.35 -4.37
C PRO A 121 -6.73 16.06 -3.55
N ILE A 122 -7.01 14.90 -4.15
CA ILE A 122 -6.91 13.62 -3.44
C ILE A 122 -5.46 13.21 -3.17
N LEU A 123 -4.52 13.62 -4.04
CA LEU A 123 -3.09 13.41 -3.81
C LEU A 123 -2.57 14.22 -2.61
N TYR A 124 -3.14 15.40 -2.33
CA TYR A 124 -2.83 16.13 -1.08
C TYR A 124 -3.35 15.40 0.16
N VAL A 125 -4.54 14.79 0.10
CA VAL A 125 -5.03 13.94 1.21
C VAL A 125 -4.12 12.74 1.41
N ALA A 126 -3.68 12.09 0.32
CA ALA A 126 -2.71 11.00 0.37
C ALA A 126 -1.36 11.44 0.97
N ALA A 127 -0.90 12.64 0.66
CA ALA A 127 0.32 13.23 1.21
C ALA A 127 0.23 13.45 2.73
N LEU A 128 -0.91 13.94 3.23
CA LEU A 128 -1.14 14.09 4.68
C LEU A 128 -1.12 12.73 5.38
N GLY A 129 -1.77 11.72 4.81
CA GLY A 129 -1.67 10.34 5.30
C GLY A 129 -0.23 9.79 5.25
N GLY A 130 0.61 10.30 4.35
CA GLY A 130 1.98 9.86 4.16
C GLY A 130 2.87 10.18 5.35
N PHE A 131 2.58 11.26 6.08
CA PHE A 131 3.24 11.53 7.35
C PHE A 131 2.90 10.46 8.40
N GLY A 132 1.66 9.96 8.41
CA GLY A 132 1.24 8.83 9.25
C GLY A 132 2.05 7.57 8.95
N LEU A 133 2.25 7.23 7.68
CA LEU A 133 3.12 6.10 7.29
C LEU A 133 4.56 6.25 7.76
N ILE A 134 5.13 7.46 7.69
CA ILE A 134 6.47 7.73 8.24
C ILE A 134 6.49 7.56 9.75
N MET A 135 5.45 8.01 10.46
CA MET A 135 5.33 7.80 11.90
C MET A 135 5.23 6.31 12.24
N PHE A 136 4.48 5.51 11.48
CA PHE A 136 4.45 4.05 11.66
C PHE A 136 5.82 3.42 11.47
N ALA A 137 6.58 3.84 10.45
CA ALA A 137 7.94 3.35 10.24
C ALA A 137 8.82 3.56 11.49
N ILE A 138 8.80 4.78 12.05
CA ILE A 138 9.56 5.14 13.25
C ILE A 138 9.03 4.39 14.49
N ALA A 139 7.72 4.41 14.69
CA ALA A 139 7.06 3.79 15.84
C ALA A 139 7.31 2.30 15.90
N GLY A 140 7.20 1.58 14.77
CA GLY A 140 7.41 0.14 14.79
C GLY A 140 8.87 -0.27 15.04
N MET A 141 9.85 0.59 14.74
CA MET A 141 11.23 0.39 15.19
C MET A 141 11.38 0.68 16.68
N HIS A 142 10.83 1.81 17.15
CA HIS A 142 10.95 2.24 18.53
C HIS A 142 10.27 1.28 19.51
N PHE A 143 9.08 0.79 19.17
CA PHE A 143 8.29 -0.15 19.97
C PHE A 143 8.58 -1.62 19.64
N GLY A 144 9.45 -1.92 18.67
CA GLY A 144 9.86 -3.29 18.34
C GLY A 144 8.80 -4.13 17.64
N MET A 145 7.80 -3.50 17.03
CA MET A 145 6.68 -4.15 16.32
C MET A 145 7.10 -4.83 15.02
N TRP A 146 8.16 -4.35 14.36
CA TRP A 146 8.68 -4.94 13.12
C TRP A 146 9.56 -6.18 13.32
N ARG A 147 9.63 -6.71 14.55
CA ARG A 147 10.46 -7.88 14.82
C ARG A 147 9.82 -9.13 14.22
N PRO A 148 10.62 -9.98 13.54
CA PRO A 148 10.10 -11.20 12.94
C PRO A 148 9.47 -12.12 14.00
N PRO A 149 8.29 -12.69 13.72
CA PRO A 149 7.78 -13.80 14.51
C PRO A 149 8.72 -15.01 14.35
N LEU A 150 8.88 -15.79 15.42
CA LEU A 150 9.69 -17.01 15.42
C LEU A 150 8.97 -18.19 14.77
N GLU A 151 7.68 -18.05 14.51
CA GLU A 151 6.76 -19.10 14.10
C GLU A 151 6.65 -19.16 12.57
N GLU A 152 6.84 -18.04 11.87
CA GLU A 152 6.77 -17.98 10.42
C GLU A 152 8.04 -18.56 9.77
N PRO A 153 7.92 -19.51 8.82
CA PRO A 153 9.06 -20.20 8.23
C PRO A 153 10.16 -19.29 7.67
N ILE A 154 9.80 -18.23 6.94
CA ILE A 154 10.78 -17.31 6.34
C ILE A 154 11.23 -16.26 7.35
N ALA A 155 10.31 -15.63 8.09
CA ALA A 155 10.67 -14.60 9.08
C ALA A 155 11.58 -15.15 10.19
N ARG A 156 11.37 -16.40 10.61
CA ARG A 156 12.24 -17.10 11.57
C ARG A 156 13.69 -17.17 11.12
N LEU A 157 13.97 -17.26 9.81
CA LEU A 157 15.36 -17.28 9.30
C LEU A 157 16.10 -15.97 9.60
N MET A 158 15.36 -14.89 9.84
CA MET A 158 15.88 -13.57 10.19
C MET A 158 15.69 -13.24 11.68
N ALA A 159 15.32 -14.22 12.51
CA ALA A 159 15.21 -14.04 13.96
C ALA A 159 16.50 -13.45 14.57
N GLY A 160 16.37 -12.34 15.30
CA GLY A 160 17.52 -11.62 15.89
C GLY A 160 18.27 -10.69 14.92
N SER A 161 17.92 -10.68 13.64
CA SER A 161 18.47 -9.74 12.65
C SER A 161 17.69 -8.41 12.64
N ILE A 162 18.41 -7.31 12.44
CA ILE A 162 17.79 -5.98 12.22
C ILE A 162 17.30 -5.79 10.78
N LEU A 163 17.65 -6.70 9.87
CA LEU A 163 17.34 -6.55 8.44
C LEU A 163 15.84 -6.52 8.15
N GLU A 164 15.06 -7.43 8.74
CA GLU A 164 13.61 -7.46 8.55
C GLU A 164 12.91 -6.25 9.18
N PRO A 165 13.22 -5.85 10.43
CA PRO A 165 12.72 -4.60 10.98
C PRO A 165 12.99 -3.37 10.11
N LEU A 166 14.22 -3.27 9.57
CA LEU A 166 14.58 -2.18 8.66
C LEU A 166 13.83 -2.28 7.33
N MET A 167 13.63 -3.47 6.79
CA MET A 167 12.87 -3.67 5.55
C MET A 167 11.44 -3.16 5.74
N VAL A 168 10.75 -3.54 6.82
CA VAL A 168 9.38 -3.09 7.08
C VAL A 168 9.32 -1.59 7.40
N MET A 169 10.31 -1.07 8.14
CA MET A 169 10.47 0.38 8.33
C MET A 169 10.60 1.12 6.98
N PHE A 170 11.42 0.62 6.06
CA PHE A 170 11.58 1.24 4.74
C PHE A 170 10.33 1.12 3.89
N LEU A 171 9.59 0.01 3.97
CA LEU A 171 8.31 -0.14 3.28
C LEU A 171 7.31 0.94 3.70
N TYR A 172 7.09 1.14 4.99
CA TYR A 172 6.21 2.19 5.49
C TYR A 172 6.76 3.59 5.18
N GLY A 173 8.04 3.84 5.48
CA GLY A 173 8.67 5.13 5.31
C GLY A 173 8.68 5.59 3.85
N PHE A 174 9.06 4.71 2.92
CA PHE A 174 9.11 5.04 1.49
C PHE A 174 7.73 5.07 0.83
N SER A 175 6.75 4.30 1.29
CA SER A 175 5.34 4.50 0.91
C SER A 175 4.87 5.90 1.33
N GLY A 176 5.18 6.34 2.55
CA GLY A 176 4.86 7.68 3.05
C GLY A 176 5.53 8.79 2.24
N VAL A 177 6.83 8.68 1.99
CA VAL A 177 7.59 9.63 1.16
C VAL A 177 7.01 9.70 -0.25
N THR A 178 6.68 8.56 -0.86
CA THR A 178 6.07 8.52 -2.20
C THR A 178 4.73 9.27 -2.21
N ALA A 179 3.88 9.05 -1.21
CA ALA A 179 2.59 9.73 -1.09
C ALA A 179 2.75 11.24 -0.90
N ILE A 180 3.71 11.68 -0.07
CA ILE A 180 4.01 13.11 0.15
C ILE A 180 4.47 13.80 -1.14
N LEU A 181 5.30 13.13 -1.94
CA LEU A 181 5.83 13.70 -3.18
C LEU A 181 4.82 13.69 -4.34
N ALA A 182 3.81 12.82 -4.29
CA ALA A 182 2.84 12.61 -5.37
C ALA A 182 2.13 13.89 -5.87
N PRO A 183 1.56 14.78 -5.03
CA PRO A 183 0.88 15.99 -5.51
C PRO A 183 1.81 17.01 -6.16
N PHE A 184 3.13 16.93 -5.92
CA PHE A 184 4.13 17.85 -6.44
C PHE A 184 4.85 17.30 -7.69
N ALA A 185 4.74 15.99 -7.95
CA ALA A 185 5.35 15.35 -9.11
C ALA A 185 4.95 15.98 -10.46
N PRO A 186 3.69 16.38 -10.72
CA PRO A 186 3.33 16.99 -12.01
C PRO A 186 4.07 18.31 -12.31
N ASP A 187 4.44 19.07 -11.29
CA ASP A 187 5.03 20.41 -11.47
C ASP A 187 6.55 20.38 -11.55
N ASN A 188 7.21 19.34 -11.02
CA ASN A 188 8.67 19.28 -10.94
C ASN A 188 9.21 17.91 -11.38
N LYS A 189 9.98 17.91 -12.47
CA LYS A 189 10.57 16.70 -13.07
C LYS A 189 11.51 15.94 -12.13
N ILE A 190 12.23 16.64 -11.24
CA ILE A 190 13.11 16.02 -10.26
C ILE A 190 12.26 15.30 -9.21
N VAL A 191 11.23 15.97 -8.69
CA VAL A 191 10.29 15.38 -7.74
C VAL A 191 9.58 14.17 -8.36
N ALA A 192 9.12 14.28 -9.61
CA ALA A 192 8.52 13.17 -10.34
C ALA A 192 9.45 11.97 -10.45
N ARG A 193 10.73 12.20 -10.76
CA ARG A 193 11.74 11.14 -10.90
C ARG A 193 12.02 10.46 -9.56
N ILE A 194 12.19 11.25 -8.50
CA ILE A 194 12.43 10.73 -7.15
C ILE A 194 11.21 9.93 -6.67
N ALA A 195 10.00 10.50 -6.77
CA ALA A 195 8.76 9.82 -6.38
C ALA A 195 8.54 8.53 -7.18
N SER A 196 8.83 8.54 -8.48
CA SER A 196 8.72 7.34 -9.33
C SER A 196 9.73 6.27 -8.94
N PHE A 197 10.99 6.65 -8.66
CA PHE A 197 12.04 5.72 -8.27
C PHE A 197 11.74 5.07 -6.91
N ILE A 198 11.44 5.88 -5.90
CA ILE A 198 11.10 5.41 -4.56
C ILE A 198 9.81 4.59 -4.59
N GLY A 199 8.77 5.10 -5.24
CA GLY A 199 7.47 4.43 -5.32
C GLY A 199 7.52 3.09 -6.03
N TRP A 200 8.28 3.00 -7.14
CA TRP A 200 8.45 1.74 -7.87
C TRP A 200 9.28 0.73 -7.08
N GLY A 201 10.41 1.15 -6.51
CA GLY A 201 11.26 0.28 -5.69
C GLY A 201 10.51 -0.23 -4.45
N CYS A 202 9.80 0.66 -3.75
CA CYS A 202 8.98 0.30 -2.61
C CYS A 202 7.82 -0.63 -2.98
N GLY A 203 7.15 -0.39 -4.13
CA GLY A 203 6.11 -1.27 -4.63
C GLY A 203 6.61 -2.69 -4.92
N ILE A 204 7.83 -2.82 -5.47
CA ILE A 204 8.48 -4.12 -5.65
C ILE A 204 8.82 -4.78 -4.32
N MET A 205 9.31 -4.02 -3.34
CA MET A 205 9.59 -4.57 -2.02
C MET A 205 8.30 -5.05 -1.32
N TRP A 206 7.17 -4.34 -1.46
CA TRP A 206 5.86 -4.79 -0.97
C TRP A 206 5.41 -6.08 -1.66
N PHE A 207 5.57 -6.15 -2.98
CA PHE A 207 5.31 -7.37 -3.73
C PHE A 207 6.20 -8.53 -3.24
N PHE A 208 7.50 -8.30 -3.06
CA PHE A 208 8.43 -9.30 -2.56
C PHE A 208 8.05 -9.80 -1.16
N LEU A 209 7.77 -8.88 -0.22
CA LEU A 209 7.28 -9.21 1.12
C LEU A 209 5.99 -10.04 1.03
N SER A 210 5.06 -9.69 0.14
CA SER A 210 3.83 -10.46 -0.01
C SER A 210 4.11 -11.92 -0.38
N LEU A 211 5.09 -12.19 -1.26
CA LEU A 211 5.46 -13.55 -1.64
C LEU A 211 6.06 -14.34 -0.47
N THR A 212 6.90 -13.70 0.36
CA THR A 212 7.49 -14.37 1.53
C THR A 212 6.43 -14.67 2.58
N VAL A 213 5.47 -13.76 2.79
CA VAL A 213 4.37 -13.98 3.73
C VAL A 213 3.38 -15.00 3.16
N PHE A 214 3.11 -15.04 1.85
CA PHE A 214 2.28 -16.08 1.21
C PHE A 214 2.82 -17.48 1.49
N TYR A 215 4.12 -17.66 1.28
CA TYR A 215 4.78 -18.92 1.57
C TYR A 215 4.71 -19.25 3.08
N SER A 216 5.00 -18.27 3.93
CA SER A 216 5.05 -18.47 5.38
C SER A 216 3.67 -18.80 5.97
N HIS A 217 2.61 -18.17 5.48
CA HIS A 217 1.25 -18.41 5.93
C HIS A 217 0.73 -19.80 5.55
N VAL A 218 1.11 -20.32 4.39
CA VAL A 218 0.84 -21.73 4.04
C VAL A 218 1.66 -22.67 4.93
N GLY A 219 2.88 -22.28 5.32
CA GLY A 219 3.73 -23.08 6.19
C GLY A 219 3.25 -23.23 7.64
N PHE A 220 2.19 -22.53 8.07
CA PHE A 220 1.55 -22.78 9.36
C PHE A 220 0.78 -24.10 9.42
N PHE A 221 0.45 -24.70 8.27
CA PHE A 221 -0.10 -26.04 8.24
C PHE A 221 1.01 -27.04 8.62
N PRO A 222 0.82 -27.90 9.64
CA PRO A 222 1.80 -28.91 9.97
C PRO A 222 2.04 -29.81 8.75
N PRO A 223 3.30 -30.18 8.46
CA PRO A 223 3.59 -31.11 7.37
C PRO A 223 2.81 -32.41 7.60
N ALA A 224 2.33 -33.01 6.50
CA ALA A 224 1.70 -34.33 6.56
C ALA A 224 2.68 -35.29 7.26
N ALA A 225 2.24 -35.87 8.38
CA ALA A 225 2.98 -36.88 9.14
C ALA A 225 3.10 -38.17 8.32
#